data_AF-A0A9E2JZG9-F1
#
_entry.id   AF-A0A9E2JZG9-F1
#
_cell.length_a   1.000
_cell.length_b   1.000
_cell.length_c   1.000
_cell.angle_alpha   90.00
_cell.angle_beta   90.00
_cell.angle_gamma   90.00
#
_symmetry.space_group_name_H-M   'P 1'
#
loop_
_entity.id
_entity.type
_entity.pdbx_description
1 polymer ?
#
loop_
_entity_poly.entity_id
_entity_poly.type
_entity_poly.pdbx_seq_one_letter_code
_entity_poly.pdbx_strand_id
1 'polypeptide(L)' 'MAQPSQTFAPELLLRAQPVRVVFFDIDGVLTDGGLYFSEAGETLKRFATLDGHGLKMLQRAGITPAVITGRDSAPLRT' A
#
# COMPACT_ATOMS: atom_id res chain seq x y z
N MET A 1 -3.15 -2.97 -18.87
CA MET A 1 -3.24 -2.23 -17.58
C MET A 1 -4.71 -2.04 -17.29
N ALA A 2 -5.20 -2.47 -16.12
CA ALA A 2 -6.59 -2.22 -15.74
C ALA A 2 -6.82 -0.70 -15.63
N GLN A 3 -7.89 -0.19 -16.22
CA GLN A 3 -8.25 1.22 -16.04
C GLN A 3 -8.79 1.41 -14.62
N PRO A 4 -8.40 2.48 -13.90
CA PRO A 4 -8.95 2.76 -12.59
C PRO A 4 -10.45 2.97 -12.72
N SER A 5 -11.23 2.28 -11.88
CA SER A 5 -12.68 2.52 -11.83
C SER A 5 -12.91 3.93 -11.33
N GLN A 6 -13.45 4.79 -12.18
CA GLN A 6 -13.82 6.16 -11.81
C GLN A 6 -15.21 6.24 -11.16
N THR A 7 -15.92 5.10 -11.13
CA THR A 7 -17.25 4.99 -10.54
C THR A 7 -17.26 3.79 -9.59
N PHE A 8 -17.67 4.00 -8.35
CA PHE A 8 -17.89 2.94 -7.37
C PHE A 8 -19.38 2.85 -7.06
N ALA A 9 -19.84 1.64 -6.74
CA ALA A 9 -21.23 1.45 -6.36
C ALA A 9 -21.55 2.26 -5.07
N PRO A 10 -22.70 2.96 -5.00
CA PRO A 10 -23.01 3.85 -3.87
C PRO A 10 -22.90 3.16 -2.50
N GLU A 11 -23.32 1.91 -2.40
CA GLU A 11 -23.25 1.10 -1.19
C GLU A 11 -21.81 0.87 -0.70
N LEU A 12 -20.84 0.77 -1.62
CA LEU A 12 -19.42 0.64 -1.26
C LEU A 12 -18.89 1.96 -0.69
N LEU A 13 -19.25 3.08 -1.31
CA LEU A 13 -18.86 4.42 -0.83
C LEU A 13 -19.46 4.69 0.56
N LEU A 14 -20.73 4.35 0.76
CA LEU A 14 -21.39 4.47 2.08
C LEU A 14 -20.66 3.66 3.15
N ARG A 15 -20.24 2.42 2.83
CA ARG A 15 -19.47 1.56 3.75
C ARG A 15 -18.06 2.08 4.04
N ALA A 16 -17.46 2.86 3.13
CA ALA A 16 -16.12 3.40 3.29
C ALA A 16 -16.07 4.69 4.13
N GLN A 17 -17.19 5.43 4.25
CA GLN A 17 -17.25 6.70 5.00
C GLN A 17 -16.70 6.66 6.45
N PRO A 18 -16.97 5.62 7.27
CA PRO A 18 -16.48 5.60 8.65
C PRO A 18 -15.00 5.18 8.77
N VAL A 19 -14.31 4.84 7.68
CA VAL A 19 -12.92 4.37 7.73
C VAL A 19 -12.00 5.49 8.21
N ARG A 20 -11.27 5.22 9.30
CA ARG A 20 -10.28 6.14 9.89
C ARG A 20 -8.86 5.60 9.85
N VAL A 21 -8.69 4.31 9.60
CA VAL A 21 -7.39 3.62 9.50
C VAL A 21 -7.46 2.61 8.36
N VAL A 22 -6.40 2.50 7.57
CA VAL A 22 -6.25 1.48 6.52
C VAL A 22 -4.94 0.76 6.72
N PHE A 23 -4.99 -0.56 6.83
CA PHE A 23 -3.82 -1.42 6.93
C PHE A 23 -3.48 -1.97 5.54
N PHE A 24 -2.20 -1.88 5.18
CA PHE A 24 -1.65 -2.37 3.92
C PHE A 24 -0.64 -3.48 4.19
N ASP A 25 -0.74 -4.56 3.42
CA ASP A 25 0.38 -5.49 3.26
C ASP A 25 1.44 -4.89 2.32
N ILE A 26 2.62 -5.49 2.29
CA ILE A 26 3.72 -5.10 1.41
C ILE A 26 3.75 -5.95 0.15
N ASP A 27 3.95 -7.26 0.30
CA ASP A 27 4.33 -8.13 -0.80
C ASP A 27 3.10 -8.52 -1.63
N GLY A 28 3.00 -7.96 -2.85
CA GLY A 28 1.84 -8.14 -3.72
C GLY A 28 0.70 -7.13 -3.49
N VAL A 29 0.87 -6.18 -2.56
CA VAL A 29 -0.06 -5.07 -2.34
C VAL A 29 0.60 -3.73 -2.67
N LEU A 30 1.58 -3.28 -1.86
CA LEU A 30 2.35 -2.05 -2.14
C LEU A 30 3.55 -2.30 -3.06
N THR A 31 3.79 -3.56 -3.40
CA THR A 31 4.81 -4.03 -4.34
C THR A 31 4.16 -4.97 -5.35
N ASP A 32 4.90 -5.30 -6.41
CA ASP A 32 4.51 -6.32 -7.38
C ASP A 32 4.63 -7.77 -6.87
N GLY A 33 4.98 -7.97 -5.59
CA GLY A 33 5.28 -9.28 -5.00
C GLY A 33 6.65 -9.85 -5.41
N GLY A 34 7.42 -9.10 -6.20
CA GLY A 34 8.77 -9.45 -6.60
C GLY A 34 9.77 -9.21 -5.46
N LEU A 35 10.69 -10.15 -5.29
CA LEU A 35 11.77 -10.06 -4.30
C LEU A 35 13.11 -10.10 -5.02
N TYR A 36 13.93 -9.10 -4.76
CA TYR A 36 15.28 -9.02 -5.33
C TYR A 36 16.29 -9.45 -4.28
N PHE A 37 16.99 -10.54 -4.59
CA PHE A 37 18.04 -11.11 -3.77
C PHE A 37 19.41 -10.76 -4.36
N SER A 38 20.34 -10.42 -3.49
CA SER A 38 21.77 -10.38 -3.79
C SER A 38 22.48 -11.45 -2.97
N GLU A 39 23.80 -11.57 -3.12
CA GLU A 39 24.62 -12.46 -2.29
C GLU A 39 24.49 -12.14 -0.78
N ALA A 40 24.06 -10.93 -0.43
CA ALA A 40 23.82 -10.49 0.95
C ALA A 40 22.37 -10.72 1.44
N GLY A 41 21.51 -11.37 0.63
CA GLY A 41 20.11 -11.64 0.96
C GLY A 41 19.10 -10.70 0.28
N GLU A 42 17.90 -10.58 0.84
CA GLU A 42 16.85 -9.69 0.33
C GLU A 42 17.28 -8.23 0.55
N THR A 43 17.61 -7.53 -0.53
CA THR A 43 18.20 -6.18 -0.44
C THR A 43 17.31 -5.09 -1.00
N LEU A 44 16.39 -5.43 -1.92
CA LEU A 44 15.60 -4.44 -2.65
C LEU A 44 14.14 -4.87 -2.77
N LYS A 45 13.24 -3.89 -2.62
CA LYS A 45 11.81 -3.98 -2.93
C LYS A 45 11.43 -2.83 -3.85
N ARG A 46 10.54 -3.09 -4.81
CA ARG A 46 10.05 -2.09 -5.75
C ARG A 46 8.66 -1.63 -5.34
N PHE A 47 8.53 -0.33 -5.07
CA PHE A 47 7.26 0.31 -4.74
C PHE A 47 6.79 1.22 -5.88
N ALA A 48 5.49 1.55 -5.90
CA ALA A 48 4.93 2.50 -6.85
C ALA A 48 4.81 3.91 -6.26
N THR A 49 5.30 4.91 -6.98
CA THR A 49 5.22 6.33 -6.59
C THR A 49 3.78 6.81 -6.44
N LEU A 50 2.86 6.30 -7.28
CA LEU A 50 1.44 6.64 -7.21
C LEU A 50 0.81 6.14 -5.90
N ASP A 51 1.18 4.94 -5.43
CA ASP A 51 0.72 4.42 -4.15
C ASP A 51 1.24 5.28 -3.00
N GLY A 52 2.52 5.68 -3.06
CA GLY A 52 3.09 6.63 -2.09
C GLY A 52 2.35 7.97 -2.07
N HIS A 53 1.84 8.45 -3.21
CA HIS A 53 0.98 9.63 -3.26
C HIS A 53 -0.39 9.36 -2.63
N GLY A 54 -1.01 8.22 -2.92
CA GLY A 54 -2.28 7.79 -2.35
C GLY A 54 -2.25 7.70 -0.82
N LEU A 55 -1.17 7.15 -0.24
CA LEU A 55 -0.97 7.10 1.21
C LEU A 55 -0.93 8.50 1.83
N LYS A 56 -0.25 9.47 1.18
CA LYS A 56 -0.26 10.87 1.61
C LYS A 56 -1.63 11.52 1.49
N MET A 57 -2.42 11.17 0.47
CA MET A 57 -3.80 11.65 0.33
C MET A 57 -4.69 11.12 1.46
N LEU A 58 -4.56 9.86 1.85
CA LEU A 58 -5.28 9.29 3.00
C LEU A 58 -4.95 10.08 4.28
N GLN A 59 -3.67 10.32 4.55
CA GLN A 59 -3.24 11.11 5.71
C GLN A 59 -3.86 12.52 5.71
N ARG A 60 -3.83 13.20 4.56
CA ARG A 60 -4.45 14.54 4.39
C ARG A 60 -5.96 14.52 4.60
N ALA A 61 -6.62 13.41 4.30
CA ALA A 61 -8.05 13.20 4.54
C ALA A 61 -8.37 12.78 5.99
N GLY A 62 -7.36 12.70 6.89
CA GLY A 62 -7.55 12.29 8.27
C GLY A 62 -7.76 10.77 8.47
N ILE A 63 -7.34 9.98 7.48
CA ILE A 63 -7.29 8.52 7.49
C ILE A 63 -5.85 8.09 7.72
N THR A 64 -5.61 7.26 8.72
CA THR A 64 -4.26 6.80 9.08
C THR A 64 -3.89 5.57 8.25
N PRO A 65 -2.92 5.65 7.31
CA PRO A 65 -2.35 4.45 6.72
C PRO A 65 -1.42 3.77 7.73
N ALA A 66 -1.48 2.45 7.78
CA ALA A 66 -0.59 1.60 8.54
C ALA A 66 -0.11 0.45 7.65
N VAL A 67 1.10 -0.04 7.89
CA VAL A 67 1.66 -1.19 7.17
C VAL A 67 1.79 -2.36 8.15
N ILE A 68 1.36 -3.54 7.73
CA ILE A 68 1.57 -4.80 8.44
C ILE A 68 2.15 -5.79 7.44
N THR A 69 3.29 -6.40 7.75
CA THR A 69 3.95 -7.35 6.86
C THR A 69 4.57 -8.47 7.68
N GLY A 70 4.51 -9.69 7.13
CA GLY A 70 5.12 -10.86 7.74
C GLY A 70 6.63 -10.96 7.53
N ARG A 71 7.22 -10.08 6.71
CA ARG A 71 8.65 -10.06 6.43
C ARG A 71 9.32 -8.91 7.14
N ASP A 72 10.47 -9.20 7.76
CA ASP A 72 11.29 -8.20 8.39
C ASP A 72 12.55 -7.95 7.54
N SER A 73 12.63 -6.81 6.88
CA SER A 73 13.77 -6.44 6.03
C SER A 73 14.11 -4.96 6.15
N ALA A 74 15.38 -4.62 5.91
CA ALA A 74 15.88 -3.26 6.06
C ALA A 74 15.07 -2.20 5.27
N PRO A 75 14.59 -2.47 4.03
CA PRO A 75 13.73 -1.53 3.29
C PRO A 75 12.39 -1.21 3.95
N LEU A 76 11.96 -1.94 4.98
CA LEU A 76 10.66 -1.78 5.63
C LEU A 76 10.72 -1.09 7.00
N ARG A 77 11.91 -0.77 7.52
CA ARG A 77 12.11 -0.24 8.88
C ARG A 77 12.24 1.30 8.97
N THR A 78 11.81 2.03 7.93
CA THR A 78 11.96 3.49 7.81
C THR A 78 10.75 4.27 8.29
#